data_AF-A8PCJ3-F1
#
_entry.id   AF-A8PCJ3-F1
#
_cell.length_a   1.000
_cell.length_b   1.000
_cell.length_c   1.000
_cell.angle_alpha   90.00
_cell.angle_beta   90.00
_cell.angle_gamma   90.00
#
_symmetry.space_group_name_H-M   'P 1'
#
loop_
_entity.id
_entity.type
_entity.pdbx_description
1 polymer ?
#
loop_
_entity_poly.entity_id
_entity_poly.type
_entity_poly.pdbx_seq_one_letter_code
_entity_poly.pdbx_strand_id
1 'polypeptide(L)'
;MEPGRYRVINVKGGTALDLDINNNSTVHGWAFHGGDNQLWDFEHIGDNIWTICNANTGGYLAIVNGIAGDGVKAVSWADPFEIGVPDTAFHLDLSDHGNSADGTAVQVWNASDGRNQCWVVEEA
;
A
#
# COMPACT_ATOMS: atom_id res chain seq x y z
N MET A 1 -14.63 1.11 -3.94
CA MET A 1 -14.36 -0.25 -3.43
C MET A 1 -15.23 -0.47 -2.20
N GLU A 2 -15.55 -1.72 -1.88
CA GLU A 2 -16.23 -2.07 -0.63
C GLU A 2 -15.19 -2.39 0.46
N PRO A 3 -15.56 -2.40 1.75
CA PRO A 3 -14.74 -3.02 2.77
C PRO A 3 -14.52 -4.51 2.48
N GLY A 4 -13.32 -5.01 2.73
CA GLY A 4 -12.97 -6.39 2.40
C GLY A 4 -11.48 -6.66 2.44
N ARG A 5 -11.11 -7.90 2.10
CA ARG A 5 -9.72 -8.33 2.01
C ARG A 5 -9.24 -8.26 0.57
N TYR A 6 -8.09 -7.63 0.37
CA TYR A 6 -7.55 -7.35 -0.94
C TYR A 6 -6.08 -7.74 -1.05
N ARG A 7 -5.67 -8.11 -2.27
CA ARG A 7 -4.28 -7.98 -2.70
C ARG A 7 -4.08 -6.63 -3.38
N VAL A 8 -2.91 -6.04 -3.19
CA VAL A 8 -2.56 -4.73 -3.72
C VAL A 8 -1.31 -4.86 -4.57
N ILE A 9 -1.42 -4.72 -5.89
CA ILE A 9 -0.33 -4.96 -6.84
C ILE A 9 0.12 -3.65 -7.47
N ASN A 10 1.42 -3.36 -7.46
CA ASN A 10 1.93 -2.17 -8.12
C ASN A 10 1.78 -2.30 -9.64
N VAL A 11 1.19 -1.29 -10.30
CA VAL A 11 0.95 -1.31 -11.75
C VAL A 11 2.24 -1.33 -12.55
N LYS A 12 3.30 -0.67 -12.08
CA LYS A 12 4.58 -0.60 -12.80
C LYS A 12 5.50 -1.77 -12.48
N GLY A 13 5.68 -2.09 -11.20
CA GLY A 13 6.59 -3.15 -10.76
C GLY A 13 6.00 -4.56 -10.88
N GLY A 14 4.67 -4.69 -10.86
CA GLY A 14 3.99 -5.99 -10.85
C GLY A 14 4.12 -6.78 -9.54
N THR A 15 4.76 -6.20 -8.52
CA THR A 15 4.93 -6.78 -7.19
C THR A 15 3.78 -6.40 -6.25
N ALA A 16 3.45 -7.28 -5.32
CA ALA A 16 2.47 -7.04 -4.27
C ALA A 16 3.03 -6.14 -3.17
N LEU A 17 2.13 -5.41 -2.51
CA LEU A 17 2.38 -4.78 -1.22
C LEU A 17 2.54 -5.89 -0.17
N ASP A 18 3.74 -6.04 0.37
CA ASP A 18 4.13 -7.18 1.22
C ASP A 18 4.73 -6.67 2.53
N LEU A 19 4.22 -7.16 3.66
CA LEU A 19 4.82 -6.97 4.98
C LEU A 19 5.95 -7.98 5.20
N ASP A 20 7.17 -7.49 5.39
CA ASP A 20 8.34 -8.32 5.67
C ASP A 20 8.16 -9.09 6.99
N ILE A 21 7.85 -10.37 6.88
CA ILE A 21 7.61 -11.27 8.01
C ILE A 21 8.83 -11.46 8.91
N ASN A 22 10.04 -11.14 8.44
CA ASN A 22 11.25 -11.26 9.24
C ASN A 22 11.35 -10.17 10.31
N ASN A 23 10.77 -8.99 10.05
CA ASN A 23 10.80 -7.86 10.97
C ASN A 23 9.41 -7.32 11.36
N ASN A 24 8.33 -7.81 10.75
CA ASN A 24 6.93 -7.43 10.99
C ASN A 24 6.69 -5.92 11.03
N SER A 25 7.46 -5.13 10.27
CA SER A 25 7.42 -3.67 10.34
C SER A 25 7.67 -2.99 8.99
N THR A 26 8.50 -3.58 8.14
CA THR A 26 8.82 -3.01 6.83
C THR A 26 7.84 -3.51 5.78
N VAL A 27 7.35 -2.60 4.94
CA VAL A 27 6.55 -2.95 3.76
C VAL A 27 7.37 -2.70 2.51
N HIS A 28 7.37 -3.67 1.60
CA HIS A 28 8.10 -3.62 0.34
C HIS A 28 7.28 -4.23 -0.80
N GLY A 29 7.78 -4.10 -2.02
CA GLY A 29 7.32 -4.87 -3.18
C GLY A 29 7.90 -6.27 -3.13
N TRP A 30 7.05 -7.28 -3.25
CA TRP A 30 7.48 -8.67 -3.43
C TRP A 30 6.60 -9.42 -4.44
N ALA A 31 7.13 -10.42 -5.12
CA ALA A 31 6.36 -11.30 -5.98
C ALA A 31 5.16 -11.91 -5.23
N PHE A 32 3.95 -11.80 -5.80
CA PHE A 32 2.76 -12.32 -5.14
C PHE A 32 2.82 -13.85 -5.02
N HIS A 33 2.67 -14.34 -3.79
CA HIS A 33 2.62 -15.75 -3.43
C HIS A 33 1.38 -16.11 -2.58
N GLY A 34 0.51 -15.13 -2.28
CA GLY A 34 -0.76 -15.35 -1.60
C GLY A 34 -0.66 -15.65 -0.11
N GLY A 35 0.48 -15.33 0.53
CA GLY A 35 0.60 -15.39 1.98
C GLY A 35 -0.16 -14.24 2.66
N ASP A 36 -0.59 -14.43 3.90
CA ASP A 36 -1.33 -13.42 4.66
C ASP A 36 -0.56 -12.09 4.82
N ASN A 37 0.77 -12.11 4.71
CA ASN A 37 1.61 -10.92 4.71
C ASN A 37 1.42 -10.03 3.47
N GLN A 38 0.78 -10.55 2.42
CA GLN A 38 0.45 -9.83 1.17
C GLN A 38 -1.04 -9.49 1.05
N LEU A 39 -1.83 -9.83 2.07
CA LEU A 39 -3.26 -9.57 2.11
C LEU A 39 -3.58 -8.47 3.12
N TRP A 40 -4.48 -7.57 2.72
CA TRP A 40 -4.78 -6.37 3.46
C TRP A 40 -6.29 -6.19 3.57
N ASP A 41 -6.77 -6.03 4.81
CA ASP A 41 -8.16 -5.71 5.11
C ASP A 41 -8.35 -4.20 5.01
N PHE A 42 -9.21 -3.78 4.08
CA PHE A 42 -9.59 -2.39 3.86
C PHE A 42 -10.92 -2.12 4.56
N GLU A 43 -10.97 -1.10 5.41
CA GLU A 43 -12.19 -0.64 6.06
C GLU A 43 -12.39 0.85 5.85
N HIS A 44 -13.61 1.26 5.51
CA HIS A 44 -13.94 2.68 5.32
C HIS A 44 -14.21 3.36 6.66
N ILE A 45 -13.64 4.55 6.86
CA ILE A 45 -13.80 5.34 8.08
C ILE A 45 -14.41 6.73 7.83
N GLY A 46 -15.01 6.96 6.64
CA GLY A 46 -15.62 8.23 6.24
C GLY A 46 -14.82 8.98 5.17
N ASP A 47 -15.46 9.86 4.40
CA ASP A 47 -14.82 10.83 3.47
C ASP A 47 -13.74 10.25 2.52
N ASN A 48 -14.00 9.07 1.92
CA ASN A 48 -13.04 8.29 1.10
C ASN A 48 -11.74 7.90 1.80
N ILE A 49 -11.72 7.94 3.14
CA ILE A 49 -10.61 7.53 3.97
C ILE A 49 -10.79 6.09 4.41
N TRP A 50 -9.71 5.32 4.32
CA TRP A 50 -9.64 3.91 4.61
C TRP A 50 -8.58 3.61 5.67
N THR A 51 -8.81 2.61 6.51
CA THR A 51 -7.74 1.90 7.21
C THR A 51 -7.32 0.70 6.38
N ILE A 52 -6.02 0.38 6.42
CA ILE A 52 -5.45 -0.77 5.70
C ILE A 52 -4.71 -1.61 6.73
N CYS A 53 -5.25 -2.79 7.05
CA CYS A 53 -4.76 -3.68 8.10
C CYS A 53 -4.16 -4.95 7.48
N ASN A 54 -2.95 -5.33 7.89
CA ASN A 54 -2.28 -6.52 7.38
C ASN A 54 -2.93 -7.79 7.96
N ALA A 55 -3.28 -8.75 7.11
CA ALA A 55 -3.96 -9.96 7.53
C ALA A 55 -3.09 -10.91 8.39
N ASN A 56 -1.76 -10.85 8.25
CA ASN A 56 -0.84 -11.70 9.03
C ASN A 56 -0.66 -11.22 10.47
N THR A 57 -0.65 -9.91 10.71
CA THR A 57 -0.32 -9.35 12.03
C THR A 57 -1.45 -8.58 12.71
N GLY A 58 -2.47 -8.15 11.96
CA GLY A 58 -3.46 -7.17 12.44
C GLY A 58 -2.88 -5.75 12.61
N GLY A 59 -1.64 -5.53 12.19
CA GLY A 59 -1.00 -4.22 12.19
C GLY A 59 -1.46 -3.37 11.01
N TYR A 60 -1.55 -2.06 11.21
CA TYR A 60 -1.98 -1.14 10.15
C TYR A 60 -0.78 -0.66 9.33
N LEU A 61 -0.99 -0.48 8.03
CA LEU A 61 -0.04 0.25 7.19
C LEU A 61 0.19 1.64 7.81
N ALA A 62 1.46 2.05 7.98
CA ALA A 62 1.83 3.30 8.62
C ALA A 62 3.10 3.94 8.01
N ILE A 63 3.28 5.25 8.13
CA ILE A 63 4.43 6.01 7.57
C ILE A 63 5.33 6.49 8.71
N VAL A 64 6.45 5.80 8.86
CA VAL A 64 7.45 6.14 9.89
C VAL A 64 8.54 7.04 9.28
N ASN A 65 8.79 8.20 9.90
CA ASN A 65 9.84 9.20 9.59
C ASN A 65 9.63 10.18 8.40
N GLY A 66 8.39 10.39 7.96
CA GLY A 66 7.95 11.58 7.19
C GLY A 66 6.61 12.18 7.64
N ILE A 67 6.13 11.68 8.79
CA ILE A 67 4.86 11.87 9.51
C ILE A 67 3.57 11.53 8.74
N ALA A 68 3.18 10.26 8.84
CA ALA A 68 1.85 9.86 9.33
C ALA A 68 2.02 8.55 10.15
N GLY A 69 1.82 8.60 11.47
CA GLY A 69 2.08 7.50 12.41
C GLY A 69 1.04 6.37 12.39
N ASP A 70 0.94 5.61 13.49
CA ASP A 70 0.06 4.44 13.62
C ASP A 70 -1.37 4.71 13.11
N GLY A 71 -1.85 3.80 12.25
CA GLY A 71 -3.14 3.94 11.57
C GLY A 71 -3.08 4.93 10.41
N VAL A 72 -2.14 4.74 9.45
CA VAL A 72 -2.17 5.56 8.24
C VAL A 72 -3.47 5.32 7.52
N LYS A 73 -4.22 6.40 7.53
CA LYS A 73 -5.42 6.60 6.78
C LYS A 73 -5.01 6.74 5.31
N ALA A 74 -5.60 5.94 4.45
CA ALA A 74 -5.39 5.97 3.02
C ALA A 74 -6.58 6.64 2.33
N VAL A 75 -6.33 7.48 1.33
CA VAL A 75 -7.36 7.99 0.43
C VAL A 75 -7.18 7.33 -0.94
N SER A 76 -8.27 6.91 -1.57
CA SER A 76 -8.23 6.36 -2.93
C SER A 76 -8.79 7.32 -3.99
N TRP A 77 -8.13 7.38 -5.15
CA TRP A 77 -8.58 8.12 -6.34
C TRP A 77 -8.53 7.22 -7.59
N ALA A 78 -9.69 6.89 -8.17
CA ALA A 78 -9.93 6.20 -9.46
C ALA A 78 -9.15 4.88 -9.73
N ASP A 79 -9.35 4.27 -10.90
CA ASP A 79 -8.69 3.01 -11.33
C ASP A 79 -7.71 3.33 -12.50
N PRO A 80 -6.41 2.99 -12.39
CA PRO A 80 -5.75 2.34 -11.26
C PRO A 80 -5.72 3.23 -10.01
N PHE A 81 -5.76 2.59 -8.83
CA PHE A 81 -5.87 3.27 -7.54
C PHE A 81 -4.58 3.98 -7.18
N GLU A 82 -4.71 5.24 -6.78
CA GLU A 82 -3.66 5.93 -6.03
C GLU A 82 -4.03 5.90 -4.54
N ILE A 83 -3.08 5.47 -3.70
CA ILE A 83 -3.25 5.42 -2.25
C ILE A 83 -2.52 6.64 -1.66
N GLY A 84 -3.28 7.68 -1.32
CA GLY A 84 -2.76 8.96 -0.81
C GLY A 84 -2.77 9.07 0.71
N VAL A 85 -1.88 9.88 1.26
CA VAL A 85 -1.90 10.31 2.66
C VAL A 85 -2.81 11.53 2.80
N PRO A 86 -3.87 11.48 3.63
CA PRO A 86 -4.85 12.56 3.77
C PRO A 86 -4.19 13.91 4.02
N ASP A 87 -4.73 14.95 3.38
CA ASP A 87 -4.30 16.34 3.53
C ASP A 87 -2.83 16.61 3.16
N THR A 88 -2.21 15.74 2.35
CA THR A 88 -0.85 15.94 1.82
C THR A 88 -0.79 15.67 0.31
N ALA A 89 0.34 16.00 -0.32
CA ALA A 89 0.63 15.65 -1.71
C ALA A 89 1.31 14.28 -1.85
N PHE A 90 1.36 13.46 -0.79
CA PHE A 90 2.15 12.23 -0.77
C PHE A 90 1.32 10.99 -1.09
N HIS A 91 1.76 10.20 -2.07
CA HIS A 91 1.14 8.95 -2.49
C HIS A 91 2.07 7.76 -2.19
N LEU A 92 1.47 6.59 -1.94
CA LEU A 92 2.16 5.32 -1.79
C LEU A 92 2.91 5.00 -3.09
N ASP A 93 4.21 4.79 -2.97
CA ASP A 93 5.16 4.78 -4.07
C ASP A 93 6.04 3.52 -3.96
N LEU A 94 6.05 2.70 -5.00
CA LEU A 94 7.10 1.68 -5.14
C LEU A 94 8.37 2.39 -5.61
N SER A 95 9.40 2.35 -4.77
CA SER A 95 10.63 3.14 -4.93
C SER A 95 11.44 2.77 -6.19
N ASP A 96 12.51 3.54 -6.44
CA ASP A 96 13.38 3.37 -7.61
C ASP A 96 12.58 3.34 -8.93
N HIS A 97 11.63 4.28 -9.04
CA HIS A 97 10.71 4.39 -10.15
C HIS A 97 9.89 3.12 -10.39
N GLY A 98 9.49 2.38 -9.37
CA GLY A 98 8.71 1.15 -9.49
C GLY A 98 9.54 -0.05 -9.94
N ASN A 99 10.73 -0.20 -9.36
CA ASN A 99 11.58 -1.36 -9.59
C ASN A 99 10.83 -2.66 -9.22
N SER A 100 10.86 -3.64 -10.11
CA SER A 100 10.13 -4.90 -9.97
C SER A 100 10.89 -5.97 -9.17
N ALA A 101 12.04 -5.64 -8.60
CA ALA A 101 12.81 -6.57 -7.79
C ALA A 101 12.15 -6.81 -6.42
N ASP A 102 12.17 -8.05 -5.95
CA ASP A 102 11.75 -8.41 -4.61
C ASP A 102 12.54 -7.62 -3.55
N GLY A 103 11.83 -7.09 -2.56
CA GLY A 103 12.38 -6.23 -1.53
C GLY A 103 12.53 -4.76 -1.94
N THR A 104 12.06 -4.35 -3.12
CA THR A 104 12.01 -2.93 -3.50
C THR A 104 11.17 -2.17 -2.48
N ALA A 105 11.75 -1.14 -1.85
CA ALA A 105 11.07 -0.44 -0.76
C ALA A 105 9.76 0.21 -1.23
N VAL A 106 8.73 0.14 -0.39
CA VAL A 106 7.52 0.95 -0.54
C VAL A 106 7.66 2.15 0.39
N GLN A 107 7.39 3.33 -0.14
CA GLN A 107 7.55 4.61 0.55
C GLN A 107 6.38 5.52 0.22
N VAL A 108 6.45 6.78 0.68
CA VAL A 108 5.61 7.84 0.13
C VAL A 108 6.44 8.88 -0.59
N TRP A 109 5.89 9.40 -1.69
CA TRP A 109 6.54 10.41 -2.50
C TRP A 109 5.53 11.41 -3.04
N ASN A 110 6.00 12.59 -3.48
CA ASN A 110 5.11 13.58 -4.10
C ASN A 110 4.36 12.95 -5.26
N ALA A 111 3.06 13.24 -5.33
CA ALA A 111 2.17 12.81 -6.39
C ALA A 111 2.75 13.18 -7.75
N SER A 112 2.67 12.23 -8.68
CA SER A 112 3.15 12.36 -10.05
C SER A 112 2.33 11.46 -10.97
N ASP A 113 2.42 11.66 -12.28
CA ASP A 113 1.78 10.77 -13.27
C ASP A 113 2.53 9.42 -13.42
N GLY A 114 3.44 9.10 -12.49
CA GLY A 114 4.25 7.90 -12.50
C GLY A 114 3.46 6.66 -12.10
N ARG A 115 3.47 5.63 -12.95
CA ARG A 115 2.76 4.36 -12.68
C ARG A 115 3.28 3.56 -11.48
N ASN A 116 4.41 3.96 -10.88
CA ASN A 116 4.89 3.40 -9.62
C ASN A 116 4.07 3.85 -8.41
N GLN A 117 3.16 4.82 -8.56
CA GLN A 117 2.20 5.27 -7.55
C GLN A 117 0.77 4.74 -7.81
N CYS A 118 0.60 3.97 -8.89
CA CYS A 118 -0.67 3.34 -9.26
C CYS A 118 -0.68 1.88 -8.79
N TRP A 119 -1.80 1.46 -8.21
CA TRP A 119 -1.98 0.15 -7.61
C TRP A 119 -3.27 -0.49 -8.11
N VAL A 120 -3.21 -1.77 -8.46
CA VAL A 120 -4.40 -2.59 -8.71
C VAL A 120 -4.81 -3.18 -7.37
N VAL A 121 -6.06 -2.97 -6.98
CA VAL A 121 -6.64 -3.49 -5.72
C VAL A 121 -7.71 -4.51 -6.10
N GLU A 122 -7.45 -5.79 -5.80
CA GLU A 122 -8.31 -6.91 -6.20
C GLU A 122 -8.71 -7.73 -4.97
N GLU A 123 -9.99 -8.11 -4.89
CA GLU A 123 -10.50 -8.93 -3.80
C GLU A 123 -9.74 -10.27 -3.76
N ALA A 124 -9.32 -10.68 -2.57
CA ALA A 124 -8.46 -11.85 -2.34
C ALA A 124 -9.24 -13.16 -2.16
#